data_AF-A0A5S4ZN11-F1
#
_entry.id   AF-A0A5S4ZN11-F1
#
_cell.length_a   1.000
_cell.length_b   1.000
_cell.length_c   1.000
_cell.angle_alpha   90.00
_cell.angle_beta   90.00
_cell.angle_gamma   90.00
#
_symmetry.space_group_name_H-M   'P 1'
#
loop_
_entity.id
_entity.type
_entity.pdbx_description
1 polymer ?
#
loop_
_entity_poly.entity_id
_entity_poly.type
_entity_poly.pdbx_seq_one_letter_code
_entity_poly.pdbx_strand_id
1 'polypeptide(L)'
;MGKGRFAVEYLGDYRVGFEDWKTGLKHTILLDESMYKGNEALLENIDTWVDPISEYKVVDKDNNGVCEVTSIQRVTGIAHVDTIARLQTTYRMGRGYQPSTITLVDINGKVLAEKKI
;
A
#
# COMPACT_ATOMS: atom_id res chain seq x y z
N MET A 1 9.62 8.36 20.23
CA MET A 1 8.46 7.64 19.69
C MET A 1 8.98 6.46 18.89
N GLY A 2 8.46 5.25 19.12
CA GLY A 2 8.87 4.08 18.36
C GLY A 2 8.51 4.24 16.88
N LYS A 3 9.32 3.64 16.01
CA LYS A 3 9.09 3.55 14.58
C LYS A 3 7.71 2.88 14.31
N GLY A 4 6.75 3.62 13.74
CA GLY A 4 5.43 3.11 13.34
C GLY A 4 5.53 2.03 12.26
N ARG A 5 4.51 1.20 12.00
CA ARG A 5 4.65 0.05 11.08
C ARG A 5 5.17 0.43 9.67
N PHE A 6 4.73 1.56 9.16
CA PHE A 6 5.03 1.99 7.80
C PHE A 6 6.06 3.12 7.81
N ALA A 7 6.68 3.37 6.67
CA ALA A 7 7.40 4.60 6.35
C ALA A 7 7.05 5.03 4.92
N VAL A 8 6.74 6.31 4.74
CA VAL A 8 6.49 6.95 3.44
C VAL A 8 7.35 8.21 3.37
N GLU A 9 8.24 8.31 2.39
CA GLU A 9 9.22 9.40 2.30
C GLU A 9 9.39 9.88 0.86
N TYR A 10 9.41 11.20 0.66
CA TYR A 10 9.70 11.77 -0.66
C TYR A 10 11.19 11.68 -0.99
N LEU A 11 11.51 11.12 -2.15
CA LEU A 11 12.89 10.87 -2.60
C LEU A 11 13.35 11.87 -3.67
N GLY A 12 12.54 12.88 -4.00
CA GLY A 12 12.73 13.76 -5.14
C GLY A 12 12.18 13.19 -6.45
N ASP A 13 12.15 14.00 -7.50
CA ASP A 13 11.77 13.62 -8.87
C ASP A 13 10.45 12.84 -8.96
N TYR A 14 9.44 13.25 -8.18
CA TYR A 14 8.13 12.60 -8.11
C TYR A 14 8.20 11.12 -7.68
N ARG A 15 9.15 10.79 -6.81
CA ARG A 15 9.34 9.44 -6.25
C ARG A 15 9.07 9.43 -4.76
N VAL A 16 8.35 8.41 -4.32
CA VAL A 16 8.07 8.19 -2.90
C VAL A 16 8.54 6.80 -2.50
N GLY A 17 9.40 6.72 -1.50
CA GLY A 17 9.78 5.47 -0.86
C GLY A 17 8.65 4.99 0.03
N PHE A 18 8.27 3.72 -0.11
CA PHE A 18 7.35 3.03 0.78
C PHE A 18 8.05 1.85 1.45
N GLU A 19 7.88 1.71 2.76
CA GLU A 19 8.33 0.55 3.52
C GLU A 19 7.29 0.11 4.56
N ASP A 20 7.02 -1.19 4.64
CA ASP A 20 6.31 -1.82 5.75
C ASP A 20 7.32 -2.58 6.62
N TRP A 21 7.73 -2.02 7.76
CA TRP A 21 8.71 -2.61 8.66
C TRP A 21 8.26 -3.94 9.26
N LYS A 22 6.95 -4.21 9.32
CA LYS A 22 6.44 -5.49 9.86
C LYS A 22 6.69 -6.65 8.90
N THR A 23 6.53 -6.40 7.59
CA THR A 23 6.65 -7.45 6.56
C THR A 23 7.98 -7.37 5.82
N GLY A 24 8.66 -6.23 5.87
CA GLY A 24 9.85 -5.91 5.08
C GLY A 24 9.55 -5.73 3.59
N LEU A 25 8.31 -5.39 3.22
CA LEU A 25 7.96 -4.97 1.85
C LEU A 25 8.50 -3.54 1.63
N LYS A 26 9.24 -3.33 0.55
CA LYS A 26 9.79 -2.01 0.16
C LYS A 26 9.55 -1.75 -1.32
N HIS A 27 9.25 -0.51 -1.69
CA HIS A 27 9.15 -0.11 -3.09
C HIS A 27 9.28 1.40 -3.26
N THR A 28 9.65 1.84 -4.47
CA THR A 28 9.58 3.25 -4.87
C THR A 28 8.35 3.46 -5.74
N ILE A 29 7.40 4.25 -5.26
CA ILE A 29 6.18 4.62 -5.98
C ILE A 29 6.52 5.84 -6.86
N LEU A 30 6.15 5.78 -8.14
CA LEU A 30 6.19 6.93 -9.04
C LEU A 30 4.87 7.69 -8.93
N LEU A 31 4.95 8.98 -8.65
CA LEU A 31 3.80 9.87 -8.58
C LEU A 31 3.44 10.38 -9.99
N ASP A 32 2.17 10.69 -10.20
CA ASP A 32 1.73 11.38 -11.41
C ASP A 32 2.12 12.86 -11.32
N GLU A 33 3.14 13.27 -12.09
CA GLU A 33 3.65 14.64 -12.09
C GLU A 33 2.55 15.68 -12.32
N SER A 34 1.54 15.36 -13.14
CA SER A 34 0.47 16.29 -13.47
C SER A 34 -0.39 16.66 -12.27
N MET A 35 -0.47 15.78 -11.27
CA MET A 35 -1.22 16.00 -10.03
C MET A 35 -0.50 16.94 -9.05
N TYR A 36 0.83 17.03 -9.14
CA TYR A 36 1.65 17.75 -8.15
C TYR A 36 2.42 18.93 -8.73
N LYS A 37 2.37 19.13 -10.04
CA LYS A 37 3.02 20.26 -10.72
C LYS A 37 2.60 21.60 -10.10
N GLY A 38 3.58 22.40 -9.69
CA GLY A 38 3.37 23.68 -9.00
C GLY A 38 3.15 23.57 -7.49
N ASN A 39 3.09 22.36 -6.94
CA ASN A 39 2.95 22.07 -5.52
C ASN A 39 4.07 21.15 -5.00
N GLU A 40 5.19 21.07 -5.71
CA GLU A 40 6.28 20.13 -5.44
C GLU A 40 6.86 20.32 -4.03
N ALA A 41 6.92 21.56 -3.54
CA ALA A 41 7.36 21.87 -2.18
C ALA A 41 6.50 21.20 -1.09
N LEU A 42 5.24 20.85 -1.38
CA LEU A 42 4.39 20.14 -0.43
C LEU A 42 4.75 18.65 -0.35
N LEU A 43 5.40 18.07 -1.37
CA LEU A 43 5.85 16.68 -1.36
C LEU A 43 6.92 16.43 -0.31
N GLU A 44 7.72 17.45 0.03
CA GLU A 44 8.71 17.37 1.12
C GLU A 44 8.05 17.09 2.48
N ASN A 45 6.76 17.40 2.63
CA ASN A 45 5.98 17.16 3.83
C ASN A 45 5.09 15.90 3.72
N ILE A 46 5.33 15.03 2.74
CA ILE A 46 4.69 13.72 2.72
C ILE A 46 5.12 12.95 3.97
N ASP A 47 4.16 12.33 4.63
CA ASP A 47 4.40 11.59 5.86
C ASP A 47 3.72 10.22 5.77
N THR A 48 4.03 9.38 6.75
CA THR A 48 3.66 7.98 6.82
C THR A 48 2.18 7.80 7.13
N TRP A 49 1.36 7.87 6.09
CA TRP A 49 -0.08 7.70 6.21
C TRP A 49 -0.55 6.51 5.37
N VAL A 50 -0.74 5.38 6.06
CA VAL A 50 -1.49 4.23 5.55
C VAL A 50 -2.80 4.18 6.32
N ASP A 51 -3.89 4.42 5.62
CA ASP A 51 -5.22 4.48 6.22
C ASP A 51 -5.65 3.14 6.85
N PRO A 52 -6.62 3.15 7.77
CA PRO A 52 -7.35 1.94 8.14
C PRO A 52 -7.91 1.20 6.92
N ILE A 53 -8.28 -0.07 7.13
CA ILE A 53 -8.88 -0.89 6.07
C ILE A 53 -10.17 -0.22 5.59
N SER A 54 -10.23 0.07 4.30
CA SER A 54 -11.37 0.73 3.66
C SER A 54 -12.28 -0.24 2.91
N GLU A 55 -11.75 -1.40 2.51
CA GLU A 55 -12.48 -2.37 1.68
C GLU A 55 -12.00 -3.80 1.95
N TYR A 56 -12.90 -4.76 1.77
CA TYR A 56 -12.59 -6.19 1.71
C TYR A 56 -13.11 -6.78 0.39
N LYS A 57 -12.31 -7.63 -0.24
CA LYS A 57 -12.71 -8.46 -1.38
C LYS A 57 -12.64 -9.93 -0.97
N VAL A 58 -13.68 -10.70 -1.29
CA VAL A 58 -13.77 -12.13 -0.97
C VAL A 58 -13.91 -12.88 -2.28
N VAL A 59 -12.91 -13.68 -2.63
CA VAL A 59 -12.84 -14.39 -3.91
C VAL A 59 -12.14 -15.73 -3.68
N ASP A 60 -12.71 -16.81 -4.22
CA ASP A 60 -12.04 -18.10 -4.36
C ASP A 60 -11.09 -18.02 -5.57
N LYS A 61 -9.82 -17.64 -5.33
CA LYS A 61 -8.85 -17.39 -6.41
C LYS A 61 -8.31 -18.67 -7.02
N ASP A 62 -8.32 -19.78 -6.29
CA ASP A 62 -7.76 -21.07 -6.72
C ASP A 62 -8.83 -22.13 -7.03
N ASN A 63 -10.11 -21.77 -6.95
CA ASN A 63 -11.28 -22.63 -7.21
C ASN A 63 -11.29 -23.90 -6.34
N ASN A 64 -10.79 -23.81 -5.12
CA ASN A 64 -10.76 -24.94 -4.18
C ASN A 64 -12.03 -25.00 -3.29
N GLY A 65 -12.98 -24.07 -3.47
CA GLY A 65 -14.20 -23.94 -2.68
C GLY A 65 -14.02 -23.12 -1.39
N VAL A 66 -12.84 -22.55 -1.16
CA VAL A 66 -12.50 -21.76 0.03
C VAL A 66 -11.97 -20.39 -0.39
N CYS A 67 -12.77 -19.35 -0.14
CA CYS A 67 -12.41 -17.99 -0.53
C CYS A 67 -11.17 -17.46 0.21
N GLU A 68 -10.34 -16.69 -0.50
CA GLU A 68 -9.41 -15.75 0.11
C GLU A 68 -10.08 -14.40 0.39
N VAL A 69 -9.64 -13.76 1.47
CA VAL A 69 -10.05 -12.39 1.81
C VAL A 69 -8.91 -11.46 1.48
N THR A 70 -9.15 -10.36 0.78
CA THR A 70 -8.16 -9.31 0.53
C THR A 70 -8.64 -8.02 1.19
N SER A 71 -7.92 -7.53 2.21
CA SER A 71 -8.17 -6.20 2.77
C SER A 71 -7.39 -5.15 2.00
N ILE A 72 -7.97 -3.97 1.79
CA ILE A 72 -7.36 -2.87 1.05
C ILE A 72 -7.23 -1.66 1.98
N GLN A 73 -6.03 -1.10 2.04
CA GLN A 73 -5.71 0.17 2.72
C GLN A 73 -5.15 1.16 1.71
N ARG A 74 -5.44 2.45 1.89
CA ARG A 74 -4.85 3.50 1.05
C ARG A 74 -3.48 3.86 1.59
N VAL A 75 -2.50 3.97 0.70
CA VAL A 75 -1.25 4.69 0.97
C VAL A 75 -1.47 6.10 0.44
N THR A 76 -1.50 7.08 1.32
CA THR A 76 -1.90 8.45 0.95
C THR A 76 -0.69 9.34 0.69
N GLY A 77 -0.91 10.32 -0.17
CA GLY A 77 0.05 11.38 -0.46
C GLY A 77 -0.02 12.52 0.55
N ILE A 78 -0.04 13.76 0.05
CA ILE A 78 0.01 14.95 0.90
C ILE A 78 -1.31 15.09 1.67
N ALA A 79 -1.22 15.15 3.01
CA ALA A 79 -2.33 15.45 3.91
C ALA A 79 -3.62 14.62 3.67
N HIS A 80 -3.49 13.33 3.30
CA HIS A 80 -4.62 12.45 2.95
C HIS A 80 -5.49 12.91 1.77
N VAL A 81 -5.09 13.93 1.01
CA VAL A 81 -5.89 14.47 -0.09
C VAL A 81 -6.00 13.46 -1.23
N ASP A 82 -4.93 12.70 -1.47
CA ASP A 82 -4.84 11.78 -2.57
C ASP A 82 -4.30 10.40 -2.15
N THR A 83 -4.52 9.41 -3.02
CA THR A 83 -4.05 8.03 -2.85
C THR A 83 -2.96 7.77 -3.86
N ILE A 84 -1.74 7.52 -3.39
CA ILE A 84 -0.58 7.26 -4.26
C ILE A 84 -0.41 5.78 -4.58
N ALA A 85 -0.90 4.91 -3.69
CA ALA A 85 -0.93 3.47 -3.88
C ALA A 85 -2.00 2.83 -2.99
N ARG A 86 -2.26 1.54 -3.18
CA ARG A 86 -3.07 0.72 -2.28
C ARG A 86 -2.26 -0.44 -1.75
N LEU A 87 -2.33 -0.66 -0.44
CA LEU A 87 -1.74 -1.80 0.22
C LEU A 87 -2.82 -2.87 0.39
N GLN A 88 -2.59 -4.03 -0.23
CA GLN A 88 -3.48 -5.18 -0.18
C GLN A 88 -2.87 -6.25 0.71
N THR A 89 -3.64 -6.78 1.65
CA THR A 89 -3.25 -7.98 2.42
C THR A 89 -4.21 -9.10 2.07
N THR A 90 -3.70 -10.18 1.48
CA THR A 90 -4.48 -11.39 1.22
C THR A 90 -4.37 -12.33 2.41
N TYR A 91 -5.51 -12.86 2.85
CA TYR A 91 -5.65 -13.82 3.91
C TYR A 91 -6.16 -15.14 3.35
N ARG A 92 -5.55 -16.24 3.79
CA ARG A 92 -5.92 -17.60 3.42
C ARG A 92 -6.44 -18.36 4.62
N MET A 93 -7.39 -19.25 4.37
CA MET A 93 -7.94 -20.13 5.40
C MET A 93 -6.98 -21.29 5.69
N GLY A 94 -6.54 -21.41 6.93
CA GLY A 94 -5.86 -22.58 7.48
C GLY A 94 -6.55 -23.02 8.77
N ARG A 95 -5.92 -22.76 9.93
CA ARG A 95 -6.56 -22.88 11.26
C ARG A 95 -7.45 -21.67 11.61
N GLY A 96 -7.88 -20.93 10.60
CA GLY A 96 -8.40 -19.56 10.65
C GLY A 96 -7.80 -18.73 9.51
N TYR A 97 -8.36 -17.54 9.24
CA TYR A 97 -7.78 -16.63 8.26
C TYR A 97 -6.46 -16.06 8.75
N GLN A 98 -5.39 -16.31 8.00
CA GLN A 98 -4.06 -15.79 8.27
C GLN A 98 -3.55 -15.00 7.07
N PRO A 99 -2.85 -13.88 7.28
CA PRO A 99 -2.26 -13.13 6.18
C PRO A 99 -1.22 -14.04 5.49
N SER A 100 -1.30 -14.13 4.17
CA SER A 100 -0.39 -14.96 3.36
C SER A 100 0.47 -14.14 2.41
N THR A 101 -0.06 -12.99 1.97
CA THR A 101 0.59 -12.13 0.98
C THR A 101 0.26 -10.69 1.27
N ILE A 102 1.25 -9.82 1.12
CA ILE A 102 1.09 -8.37 1.07
C ILE A 102 1.52 -7.84 -0.30
N THR A 103 0.68 -7.02 -0.92
CA THR A 103 0.88 -6.52 -2.27
C THR A 103 0.65 -5.02 -2.29
N LEU A 104 1.63 -4.26 -2.76
CA LEU A 104 1.49 -2.84 -3.07
C LEU A 104 1.07 -2.71 -4.53
N VAL A 105 -0.02 -1.99 -4.80
CA VAL A 105 -0.51 -1.74 -6.15
C VAL A 105 -0.63 -0.23 -6.40
N ASP A 106 -0.49 0.19 -7.64
CA ASP A 106 -0.74 1.58 -8.04
C ASP A 106 -2.24 1.90 -8.05
N ILE A 107 -2.57 3.16 -8.39
CA ILE A 107 -3.96 3.64 -8.46
C ILE A 107 -4.81 2.90 -9.50
N ASN A 108 -4.18 2.32 -10.52
CA ASN A 108 -4.82 1.54 -11.60
C ASN A 108 -4.90 0.05 -11.29
N GLY A 109 -4.36 -0.39 -10.14
CA GLY A 109 -4.35 -1.79 -9.70
C GLY A 109 -3.17 -2.61 -10.25
N LYS A 110 -2.19 -1.99 -10.90
CA LYS A 110 -0.95 -2.66 -11.31
C LYS A 110 -0.10 -2.99 -10.08
N VAL A 111 0.40 -4.21 -10.00
CA VAL A 111 1.31 -4.63 -8.92
C VAL A 111 2.63 -3.88 -9.03
N LEU A 112 3.00 -3.21 -7.95
CA LEU A 112 4.28 -2.51 -7.77
C LEU A 112 5.28 -3.40 -7.03
N ALA A 113 4.84 -4.03 -5.94
CA ALA A 113 5.63 -4.99 -5.18
C ALA A 113 4.74 -6.02 -4.50
N GLU A 114 5.26 -7.22 -4.28
CA GLU A 114 4.55 -8.29 -3.57
C GLU A 114 5.52 -9.06 -2.67
N LYS A 115 5.02 -9.51 -1.52
CA LYS A 115 5.76 -10.36 -0.60
C LYS A 115 4.84 -11.37 0.07
N LYS A 116 5.27 -12.64 0.09
CA LYS A 116 4.65 -13.69 0.91
C LYS A 116 5.07 -13.53 2.37
N ILE A 117 4.14 -13.74 3.29
CA ILE A 117 4.31 -13.56 4.74
C ILE A 117 3.75 -14.73 5.53
#